data_AF-A0A0T6BAN4-F1
#
_entry.id   AF-A0A0T6BAN4-F1
#
_cell.length_a   1.000
_cell.length_b   1.000
_cell.length_c   1.000
_cell.angle_alpha   90.00
_cell.angle_beta   90.00
_cell.angle_gamma   90.00
#
_symmetry.space_group_name_H-M   'P 1'
#
loop_
_entity.id
_entity.type
_entity.pdbx_description
1 polymer ?
#
loop_
_entity_poly.entity_id
_entity_poly.type
_entity_poly.pdbx_seq_one_letter_code
_entity_poly.pdbx_strand_id
1 'polypeptide(L)'
;RALMFAEKFFNSTVPITKPTEDDFTFLAFCTRELKGYISSLEKAKLRDGIRFILAISRHGNQYIQSTQPWLLVKGTDEQKERAATIIGICCNVTYLLATLLYPYMPEASRVIKDQLNVNKLPVVEPGNPIITNLLQAGHKIGKPAPLFTKIEPDRLEELKKRFAGKQATNTSKGSDLDENALEKAIKEQGDKVRILKSSGVDKSVWQPEVTTLVNLKKQLEAAQTQKKGKVPTEGPIIQSNNVNGFDDVKVLEEEIQNQGLLVRKLKESGAPKADWQPQVNVLLALKGKLATLTGQPLAPPG
;
A
#
# COMPACT_ATOMS: atom_id res chain seq x y z
N ARG A 1 12.76 -7.49 -13.43
CA ARG A 1 12.11 -8.25 -14.53
C ARG A 1 12.61 -7.78 -15.89
N ALA A 2 12.51 -6.48 -16.21
CA ALA A 2 13.01 -5.91 -17.46
C ALA A 2 14.42 -6.42 -17.84
N LEU A 3 15.40 -6.27 -16.95
CA LEU A 3 16.79 -6.70 -17.21
C LEU A 3 16.94 -8.22 -17.42
N MET A 4 16.20 -9.04 -16.67
CA MET A 4 16.21 -10.50 -16.86
C MET A 4 15.66 -10.90 -18.23
N PHE A 5 14.67 -10.17 -18.76
CA PHE A 5 14.15 -10.43 -20.10
C PHE A 5 15.12 -9.98 -21.20
N ALA A 6 15.81 -8.85 -21.01
CA ALA A 6 16.88 -8.43 -21.91
C ALA A 6 18.05 -9.43 -21.94
N GLU A 7 18.47 -9.94 -20.77
CA GLU A 7 19.48 -11.02 -20.67
C GLU A 7 19.01 -12.30 -21.39
N LYS A 8 17.81 -12.78 -21.05
CA LYS A 8 17.30 -14.08 -21.52
C LYS A 8 16.98 -14.13 -23.01
N PHE A 9 16.47 -13.03 -23.56
CA PHE A 9 15.90 -13.04 -24.92
C PHE A 9 16.69 -12.20 -25.93
N PHE A 10 17.53 -11.26 -25.47
CA PHE A 10 18.25 -10.32 -26.33
C PHE A 10 19.75 -10.31 -26.03
N ASN A 11 20.30 -11.40 -25.47
CA ASN A 11 21.72 -11.56 -25.16
C ASN A 11 22.30 -10.38 -24.36
N SER A 12 21.56 -9.91 -23.36
CA SER A 12 21.92 -8.75 -22.53
C SER A 12 22.10 -7.46 -23.33
N THR A 13 21.42 -7.31 -24.45
CA THR A 13 21.47 -6.10 -25.28
C THR A 13 20.11 -5.41 -25.28
N VAL A 14 20.12 -4.09 -25.13
CA VAL A 14 18.90 -3.27 -25.23
C VAL A 14 18.45 -3.28 -26.71
N PRO A 15 17.27 -3.82 -27.02
CA PRO A 15 16.82 -3.95 -28.40
C PRO A 15 16.34 -2.61 -28.98
N ILE A 16 16.21 -2.56 -30.30
CA ILE A 16 15.63 -1.41 -31.01
C ILE A 16 14.14 -1.31 -30.66
N THR A 17 13.70 -0.10 -30.30
CA THR A 17 12.31 0.19 -29.94
C THR A 17 11.58 0.86 -31.09
N LYS A 18 10.42 0.32 -31.49
CA LYS A 18 9.46 0.96 -32.40
C LYS A 18 8.15 1.19 -31.64
N PRO A 19 8.03 2.29 -30.86
CA PRO A 19 6.90 2.50 -29.95
C PRO A 19 5.58 2.63 -30.69
N THR A 20 4.52 2.05 -30.11
CA THR A 20 3.13 2.21 -30.57
C THR A 20 2.36 3.23 -29.71
N GLU A 21 1.11 3.54 -30.05
CA GLU A 21 0.27 4.47 -29.29
C GLU A 21 0.10 4.08 -27.81
N ASP A 22 -0.07 2.78 -27.54
CA ASP A 22 -0.13 2.24 -26.17
C ASP A 22 1.15 2.52 -25.37
N ASP A 23 2.30 2.46 -26.05
CA ASP A 23 3.60 2.70 -25.44
C ASP A 23 3.77 4.17 -25.07
N PHE A 24 3.33 5.07 -25.96
CA PHE A 24 3.30 6.51 -25.69
C PHE A 24 2.35 6.84 -24.54
N THR A 25 1.21 6.17 -24.45
CA THR A 25 0.27 6.32 -23.34
C THR A 25 0.91 5.90 -22.00
N PHE A 26 1.61 4.76 -21.99
CA PHE A 26 2.38 4.32 -20.82
C PHE A 26 3.48 5.32 -20.42
N LEU A 27 4.25 5.82 -21.38
CA LEU A 27 5.29 6.82 -21.15
C LEU A 27 4.71 8.15 -20.66
N ALA A 28 3.53 8.54 -21.13
CA ALA A 28 2.82 9.73 -20.66
C ALA A 28 2.40 9.60 -19.19
N PHE A 29 1.90 8.43 -18.76
CA PHE A 29 1.63 8.18 -17.34
C PHE A 29 2.90 8.27 -16.50
N CYS A 30 4.00 7.63 -16.92
CA CYS A 30 5.27 7.72 -16.20
C CYS A 30 5.80 9.15 -16.12
N THR A 31 5.64 9.93 -17.20
CA THR A 31 6.02 11.35 -17.27
C THR A 31 5.19 12.21 -16.32
N ARG A 32 3.88 11.93 -16.19
CA ARG A 32 3.02 12.61 -15.21
C ARG A 32 3.48 12.36 -13.78
N GLU A 33 3.75 11.10 -13.43
CA GLU A 33 4.25 10.76 -12.08
C GLU A 33 5.64 11.38 -11.82
N LEU A 34 6.51 11.45 -12.83
CA LEU A 34 7.81 12.11 -12.74
C LEU A 34 7.68 13.61 -12.43
N LYS A 35 6.74 14.31 -13.07
CA LYS A 35 6.44 15.71 -12.73
C LYS A 35 5.96 15.86 -11.28
N GLY A 36 5.14 14.92 -10.81
CA GLY A 36 4.68 14.86 -9.42
C GLY A 36 5.82 14.64 -8.43
N TYR A 37 6.76 13.75 -8.75
CA TYR A 37 7.99 13.54 -8.00
C TYR A 37 8.80 14.84 -7.88
N ILE A 38 9.12 15.49 -9.00
CA ILE A 38 9.93 16.72 -9.02
C ILE A 38 9.26 17.81 -8.18
N SER A 39 7.97 18.09 -8.40
CA SER A 39 7.25 19.11 -7.64
C SER A 39 7.20 18.80 -6.13
N SER A 40 7.17 17.52 -5.75
CA SER A 40 7.20 17.11 -4.35
C SER A 40 8.58 17.33 -3.72
N LEU A 41 9.66 17.00 -4.42
CA LEU A 41 11.02 17.21 -3.90
C LEU A 41 11.39 18.69 -3.82
N GLU A 42 10.99 19.51 -4.79
CA GLU A 42 11.17 20.97 -4.73
C GLU A 42 10.50 21.59 -3.49
N LYS A 43 9.39 21.00 -3.04
CA LYS A 43 8.65 21.39 -1.83
C LYS A 43 9.11 20.62 -0.58
N ALA A 44 10.23 19.90 -0.64
CA ALA A 44 10.77 19.07 0.43
C ALA A 44 9.81 17.98 0.97
N LYS A 45 8.83 17.55 0.18
CA LYS A 45 7.85 16.51 0.54
C LYS A 45 8.37 15.11 0.20
N LEU A 46 9.42 14.66 0.90
CA LEU A 46 10.08 13.35 0.67
C LEU A 46 9.09 12.16 0.74
N ARG A 47 8.15 12.18 1.69
CA ARG A 47 7.17 11.10 1.85
C ARG A 47 6.21 11.00 0.67
N ASP A 48 5.89 12.10 0.02
CA ASP A 48 5.04 12.11 -1.18
C ASP A 48 5.87 11.76 -2.42
N GLY A 49 7.11 12.27 -2.51
CA GLY A 49 8.06 11.95 -3.57
C GLY A 49 8.26 10.44 -3.77
N ILE A 50 8.48 9.68 -2.69
CA ILE A 50 8.67 8.23 -2.82
C ILE A 50 7.42 7.50 -3.36
N ARG A 51 6.21 8.02 -3.11
CA ARG A 51 4.98 7.40 -3.65
C ARG A 51 4.92 7.50 -5.18
N PHE A 52 5.39 8.60 -5.76
CA PHE A 52 5.48 8.75 -7.21
C PHE A 52 6.47 7.75 -7.82
N ILE A 53 7.61 7.47 -7.18
CA ILE A 53 8.54 6.43 -7.63
C ILE A 53 7.85 5.06 -7.67
N LEU A 54 7.12 4.72 -6.59
CA LEU A 54 6.39 3.46 -6.48
C LEU A 54 5.26 3.38 -7.52
N ALA A 55 4.60 4.49 -7.83
CA ALA A 55 3.58 4.57 -8.88
C ALA A 55 4.16 4.27 -10.27
N ILE A 56 5.32 4.86 -10.62
CA ILE A 56 6.03 4.55 -11.88
C ILE A 56 6.36 3.05 -11.97
N SER A 57 6.89 2.48 -10.88
CA SER A 57 7.18 1.03 -10.81
C SER A 57 5.92 0.18 -10.98
N ARG A 58 4.79 0.59 -10.39
CA ARG A 58 3.49 -0.07 -10.52
C ARG A 58 2.99 -0.04 -11.96
N HIS A 59 3.03 1.11 -12.63
CA HIS A 59 2.69 1.24 -14.04
C HIS A 59 3.57 0.34 -14.93
N GLY A 60 4.89 0.32 -14.68
CA GLY A 60 5.81 -0.55 -15.42
C GLY A 60 5.50 -2.05 -15.25
N ASN A 61 5.15 -2.48 -14.04
CA ASN A 61 4.72 -3.85 -13.79
C ASN A 61 3.41 -4.20 -14.50
N GLN A 62 2.42 -3.29 -14.46
CA GLN A 62 1.16 -3.47 -15.17
C GLN A 62 1.37 -3.56 -16.68
N TYR A 63 2.21 -2.69 -17.23
CA TYR A 63 2.55 -2.67 -18.66
C TYR A 63 3.24 -3.98 -19.12
N ILE A 64 4.21 -4.49 -18.36
CA ILE A 64 4.82 -5.79 -18.64
C ILE A 64 3.78 -6.92 -18.57
N GLN A 65 2.84 -6.86 -17.62
CA GLN A 65 1.85 -7.90 -17.40
C GLN A 65 0.76 -7.92 -18.49
N SER A 66 0.32 -6.76 -18.96
CA SER A 66 -0.70 -6.66 -20.01
C SER A 66 -0.15 -7.03 -21.39
N THR A 67 1.11 -6.66 -21.68
CA THR A 67 1.73 -6.90 -22.97
C THR A 67 2.38 -8.27 -23.12
N GLN A 68 2.65 -8.97 -22.00
CA GLN A 68 3.15 -10.35 -21.96
C GLN A 68 4.33 -10.64 -22.91
N PRO A 69 5.45 -9.88 -22.83
CA PRO A 69 6.55 -9.99 -23.80
C PRO A 69 7.22 -11.37 -23.85
N TRP A 70 7.12 -12.17 -22.78
CA TRP A 70 7.66 -13.54 -22.73
C TRP A 70 6.90 -14.54 -23.61
N LEU A 71 5.66 -14.23 -24.00
CA LEU A 71 4.91 -14.99 -25.00
C LEU A 71 5.22 -14.49 -26.40
N LEU A 72 5.20 -13.16 -26.58
CA LEU A 72 5.43 -12.51 -27.87
C LEU A 72 6.81 -12.85 -28.48
N VAL A 73 7.84 -13.00 -27.64
CA VAL A 73 9.19 -13.34 -28.10
C VAL A 73 9.31 -14.75 -28.70
N LYS A 74 8.32 -15.62 -28.46
CA LYS A 74 8.25 -16.98 -29.04
C LYS A 74 7.37 -17.05 -30.29
N GLY A 75 6.81 -15.92 -30.71
CA GLY A 75 5.85 -15.81 -31.79
C GLY A 75 6.48 -15.49 -33.15
N THR A 76 5.71 -14.81 -34.00
CA THR A 76 6.14 -14.32 -35.32
C THR A 76 7.20 -13.22 -35.19
N ASP A 77 7.88 -12.89 -36.29
CA ASP A 77 8.93 -11.85 -36.25
C ASP A 77 8.38 -10.47 -35.87
N GLU A 78 7.14 -10.14 -36.26
CA GLU A 78 6.43 -8.94 -35.79
C GLU A 78 6.20 -8.96 -34.26
N GLN A 79 5.82 -10.11 -33.70
CA GLN A 79 5.64 -10.27 -32.26
C GLN A 79 6.96 -10.16 -31.50
N LYS A 80 8.07 -10.66 -32.08
CA LYS A 80 9.41 -10.46 -31.53
C LYS A 80 9.83 -8.99 -31.55
N GLU A 81 9.55 -8.25 -32.62
CA GLU A 81 9.80 -6.80 -32.67
C GLU A 81 8.98 -6.04 -31.62
N ARG A 82 7.72 -6.45 -31.40
CA ARG A 82 6.88 -5.89 -30.34
C ARG A 82 7.47 -6.18 -28.96
N ALA A 83 7.89 -7.42 -28.70
CA ALA A 83 8.54 -7.82 -27.44
C ALA A 83 9.83 -7.02 -27.18
N ALA A 84 10.65 -6.83 -28.23
CA ALA A 84 11.83 -5.99 -28.21
C ALA A 84 11.48 -4.56 -27.73
N THR A 85 10.48 -3.94 -28.35
CA THR A 85 10.05 -2.58 -28.00
C THR A 85 9.64 -2.47 -26.53
N ILE A 86 8.79 -3.39 -26.05
CA ILE A 86 8.31 -3.42 -24.66
C ILE A 86 9.49 -3.53 -23.69
N ILE A 87 10.42 -4.45 -23.96
CA ILE A 87 11.57 -4.71 -23.08
C ILE A 87 12.55 -3.54 -23.09
N GLY A 88 12.80 -2.93 -24.25
CA GLY A 88 13.64 -1.75 -24.38
C GLY A 88 13.08 -0.55 -23.59
N ILE A 89 11.78 -0.29 -23.70
CA ILE A 89 11.08 0.74 -22.92
C ILE A 89 11.18 0.45 -21.42
N CYS A 90 10.95 -0.79 -21.01
CA CYS A 90 11.03 -1.17 -19.60
C CYS A 90 12.45 -1.04 -19.02
N CYS A 91 13.50 -1.29 -19.82
CA CYS A 91 14.89 -1.04 -19.42
C CYS A 91 15.14 0.46 -19.21
N ASN A 92 14.64 1.31 -20.11
CA ASN A 92 14.72 2.77 -19.97
C ASN A 92 14.00 3.27 -18.71
N VAL A 93 12.80 2.77 -18.42
CA VAL A 93 12.09 3.12 -17.17
C VAL A 93 12.84 2.62 -15.93
N THR A 94 13.46 1.45 -15.99
CA THR A 94 14.31 0.93 -14.90
C THR A 94 15.51 1.86 -14.63
N TYR A 95 16.11 2.39 -15.69
CA TYR A 95 17.22 3.33 -15.58
C TYR A 95 16.79 4.68 -14.97
N LEU A 96 15.63 5.20 -15.36
CA LEU A 96 15.03 6.36 -14.71
C LEU A 96 14.77 6.10 -13.22
N LEU A 97 14.16 4.96 -12.87
CA LEU A 97 13.89 4.59 -11.47
C LEU A 97 15.17 4.57 -10.62
N ALA A 98 16.31 4.16 -11.19
CA ALA A 98 17.59 4.22 -10.50
C ALA A 98 17.94 5.67 -10.07
N THR A 99 17.77 6.66 -10.94
CA THR A 99 17.98 8.07 -10.60
C THR A 99 17.02 8.54 -9.52
N LEU A 100 15.72 8.30 -9.69
CA LEU A 100 14.70 8.81 -8.76
C LEU A 100 14.84 8.22 -7.36
N LEU A 101 15.31 6.96 -7.29
CA LEU A 101 15.50 6.24 -6.04
C LEU A 101 16.80 6.64 -5.31
N TYR A 102 17.79 7.22 -6.00
CA TYR A 102 19.08 7.60 -5.43
C TYR A 102 19.00 8.42 -4.11
N PRO A 103 18.17 9.47 -3.98
CA PRO A 103 18.05 10.22 -2.73
C PRO A 103 17.38 9.45 -1.57
N TYR A 104 16.76 8.29 -1.83
CA TYR A 104 16.10 7.46 -0.81
C TYR A 104 16.89 6.20 -0.46
N MET A 105 17.43 5.52 -1.49
CA MET A 105 18.17 4.27 -1.37
C MET A 105 19.37 4.30 -2.33
N PRO A 106 20.47 4.99 -1.96
CA PRO A 106 21.63 5.18 -2.85
C PRO A 106 22.28 3.85 -3.24
N GLU A 107 22.31 2.88 -2.32
CA GLU A 107 22.95 1.58 -2.57
C GLU A 107 22.11 0.74 -3.52
N ALA A 108 20.78 0.74 -3.39
CA ALA A 108 19.90 0.09 -4.34
C ALA A 108 20.01 0.74 -5.73
N SER A 109 20.08 2.08 -5.79
CA SER A 109 20.30 2.81 -7.04
C SER A 109 21.64 2.44 -7.70
N ARG A 110 22.73 2.33 -6.92
CA ARG A 110 24.04 1.89 -7.42
C ARG A 110 23.99 0.47 -7.96
N VAL A 111 23.34 -0.46 -7.26
CA VAL A 111 23.16 -1.84 -7.75
C VAL A 111 22.40 -1.86 -9.07
N ILE A 112 21.33 -1.08 -9.23
CA ILE A 112 20.60 -0.99 -10.51
C ILE A 112 21.52 -0.42 -11.61
N LYS A 113 22.29 0.63 -11.31
CA LYS A 113 23.26 1.22 -12.24
C LYS A 113 24.31 0.21 -12.69
N ASP A 114 24.85 -0.59 -11.77
CA ASP A 114 25.86 -1.61 -12.08
C ASP A 114 25.26 -2.75 -12.92
N GLN A 115 24.03 -3.18 -12.60
CA GLN A 115 23.29 -4.17 -13.41
C GLN A 115 22.94 -3.64 -14.81
N LEU A 116 22.71 -2.34 -14.96
CA LEU A 116 22.52 -1.68 -16.25
C LEU A 116 23.84 -1.44 -17.00
N ASN A 117 24.99 -1.57 -16.34
CA ASN A 117 26.31 -1.32 -16.89
C ASN A 117 26.44 0.10 -17.50
N VAL A 118 26.04 1.11 -16.73
CA VAL A 118 26.09 2.53 -17.14
C VAL A 118 27.05 3.34 -16.27
N ASN A 119 27.79 4.27 -16.87
CA ASN A 119 28.83 5.02 -16.17
C ASN A 119 28.28 6.07 -15.19
N LYS A 120 27.15 6.69 -15.51
CA LYS A 120 26.50 7.75 -14.72
C LYS A 120 24.99 7.51 -14.70
N LEU A 121 24.31 8.03 -13.69
CA LEU A 121 22.85 8.08 -13.68
C LEU A 121 22.39 9.24 -14.59
N PRO A 122 21.23 9.12 -15.25
CA PRO A 122 20.72 10.14 -16.14
C PRO A 122 20.35 11.38 -15.33
N VAL A 123 20.66 12.55 -15.88
CA VAL A 123 20.22 13.82 -15.32
C VAL A 123 18.76 14.00 -15.70
N VAL A 124 17.90 14.13 -14.70
CA VAL A 124 16.49 14.46 -14.91
C VAL A 124 16.38 15.98 -14.83
N GLU A 125 16.16 16.63 -15.97
CA GLU A 125 15.98 18.08 -16.02
C GLU A 125 14.56 18.45 -15.55
N PRO A 126 14.42 19.35 -14.55
CA PRO A 126 13.11 19.77 -14.05
C PRO A 126 12.22 20.45 -15.10
N GLY A 127 12.82 21.15 -16.07
CA GLY A 127 12.10 21.93 -17.09
C GLY A 127 11.45 21.10 -18.19
N ASN A 128 11.97 19.90 -18.48
CA ASN A 128 11.41 19.03 -19.51
C ASN A 128 11.62 17.53 -19.17
N PRO A 129 10.87 17.00 -18.21
CA PRO A 129 11.04 15.62 -17.75
C PRO A 129 10.42 14.64 -18.74
N ILE A 130 11.06 14.43 -19.90
CA ILE A 130 10.63 13.44 -20.89
C ILE A 130 11.40 12.14 -20.68
N ILE A 131 10.67 11.03 -20.69
CA ILE A 131 11.22 9.68 -20.62
C ILE A 131 11.44 9.21 -22.06
N THR A 132 12.52 9.63 -22.71
CA THR A 132 12.86 9.14 -24.05
C THR A 132 14.33 8.74 -24.14
N ASN A 133 14.56 7.47 -24.53
CA ASN A 133 15.84 6.89 -24.98
C ASN A 133 17.07 7.24 -24.12
N LEU A 134 16.96 7.04 -22.81
CA LEU A 134 18.10 7.16 -21.90
C LEU A 134 19.16 6.07 -22.14
N LEU A 135 18.74 4.89 -22.60
CA LEU A 135 19.59 3.80 -23.07
C LEU A 135 19.47 3.67 -24.58
N GLN A 136 20.60 3.81 -25.28
CA GLN A 136 20.64 3.62 -26.73
C GLN A 136 20.41 2.14 -27.09
N ALA A 137 19.77 1.91 -28.24
CA ALA A 137 19.66 0.58 -28.81
C ALA A 137 21.06 0.00 -29.08
N GLY A 138 21.26 -1.27 -28.75
CA GLY A 138 22.57 -1.91 -28.80
C GLY A 138 23.38 -1.82 -27.50
N HIS A 139 22.92 -1.08 -26.49
CA HIS A 139 23.60 -1.01 -25.19
C HIS A 139 23.64 -2.38 -24.50
N LYS A 140 24.81 -2.80 -24.03
CA LYS A 140 24.98 -4.08 -23.33
C LYS A 140 24.83 -3.92 -21.83
N ILE A 141 23.76 -4.49 -21.28
CA ILE A 141 23.51 -4.50 -19.84
C ILE A 141 24.46 -5.49 -19.12
N GLY A 142 24.63 -5.27 -17.81
CA GLY A 142 25.37 -6.16 -16.93
C GLY A 142 24.56 -7.40 -16.53
N LYS A 143 25.00 -8.08 -15.47
CA LYS A 143 24.33 -9.28 -14.97
C LYS A 143 23.15 -8.90 -14.05
N PRO A 144 21.90 -9.23 -14.40
CA PRO A 144 20.75 -8.95 -13.55
C PRO A 144 20.81 -9.79 -12.25
N ALA A 145 20.45 -9.17 -11.13
CA ALA A 145 20.32 -9.83 -9.84
C ALA A 145 19.11 -9.28 -9.06
N PRO A 146 18.46 -10.09 -8.20
CA PRO A 146 17.39 -9.60 -7.34
C PRO A 146 17.85 -8.42 -6.48
N LEU A 147 17.12 -7.31 -6.56
CA LEU A 147 17.49 -6.07 -5.86
C LEU A 147 17.14 -6.08 -4.37
N PHE A 148 16.00 -6.70 -4.03
CA PHE A 148 15.49 -6.73 -2.66
C PHE A 148 15.27 -8.18 -2.23
N THR A 149 15.73 -8.50 -1.03
CA THR A 149 15.44 -9.77 -0.35
C THR A 149 14.19 -9.61 0.50
N LYS A 150 13.31 -10.60 0.47
CA LYS A 150 12.17 -10.66 1.36
C LYS A 150 12.65 -10.74 2.82
N ILE A 151 12.00 -9.99 3.70
CA ILE A 151 12.22 -10.11 5.14
C ILE A 151 11.28 -11.22 5.62
N GLU A 152 11.85 -12.32 6.09
CA GLU A 152 11.08 -13.43 6.63
C GLU A 152 10.48 -13.07 8.00
N PRO A 153 9.26 -13.56 8.31
CA PRO A 153 8.57 -13.22 9.56
C PRO A 153 9.37 -13.62 10.79
N ASP A 154 10.10 -14.74 10.74
CA ASP A 154 10.95 -15.20 11.85
C ASP A 154 12.06 -14.20 12.15
N ARG A 155 12.69 -13.65 11.10
CA ARG A 155 13.72 -12.61 11.24
C ARG A 155 13.12 -11.32 11.79
N LEU A 156 11.90 -10.97 11.39
CA LEU A 156 11.20 -9.82 11.94
C LEU A 156 10.95 -9.98 13.45
N GLU A 157 10.47 -11.16 13.88
CA GLU A 157 10.22 -11.46 15.29
C GLU A 157 11.52 -11.52 16.12
N GLU A 158 12.59 -12.09 15.56
CA GLU A 158 13.92 -12.06 16.17
C GLU A 158 14.40 -10.63 16.41
N LEU A 159 14.32 -9.78 15.39
CA LEU A 159 14.74 -8.37 15.49
C LEU A 159 13.85 -7.60 16.47
N LYS A 160 12.53 -7.81 16.46
CA LYS A 160 11.62 -7.22 17.45
C LYS A 160 12.03 -7.62 18.86
N LYS A 161 12.26 -8.91 19.15
CA LYS A 161 12.69 -9.37 20.47
C LYS A 161 14.02 -8.76 20.89
N ARG A 162 14.98 -8.68 19.96
CA ARG A 162 16.32 -8.12 20.21
C ARG A 162 16.30 -6.62 20.48
N PHE A 163 15.41 -5.87 19.84
CA PHE A 163 15.37 -4.41 19.89
C PHE A 163 14.13 -3.82 20.58
N ALA A 164 13.24 -4.63 21.14
CA ALA A 164 12.06 -4.15 21.88
C ALA A 164 12.43 -3.34 23.14
N GLY A 165 13.64 -3.51 23.65
CA GLY A 165 14.08 -2.92 24.92
C GLY A 165 13.42 -3.58 26.14
N LYS A 166 13.76 -3.12 27.35
CA LYS A 166 13.00 -3.47 28.57
C LYS A 166 11.69 -2.69 28.57
N GLN A 167 10.70 -3.18 27.85
CA GLN A 167 9.33 -2.65 27.98
C GLN A 167 8.80 -3.05 29.35
N ALA A 168 8.50 -2.07 30.21
CA ALA A 168 7.68 -2.31 31.39
C ALA A 168 6.35 -2.89 30.88
N THR A 169 6.09 -4.15 31.21
CA THR A 169 4.96 -4.92 30.69
C THR A 169 3.63 -4.30 31.15
N ASN A 170 3.06 -3.41 30.35
CA ASN A 170 1.61 -3.20 30.36
C ASN A 170 0.99 -4.30 29.49
N THR A 171 0.87 -5.49 30.08
CA THR A 171 0.10 -6.60 29.50
C THR A 171 -1.38 -6.26 29.55
N SER A 172 -1.88 -5.58 28.53
CA SER A 172 -3.29 -5.63 28.14
C SER A 172 -3.57 -6.99 27.45
N LYS A 173 -3.68 -8.04 28.27
CA LYS A 173 -4.43 -9.25 27.87
C LYS A 173 -5.91 -8.92 28.04
N GLY A 174 -6.56 -8.51 26.96
CA GLY A 174 -8.02 -8.45 26.89
C GLY A 174 -8.58 -9.84 26.60
N SER A 175 -9.49 -10.32 27.46
CA SER A 175 -10.78 -10.92 27.07
C SER A 175 -11.46 -11.49 28.32
N ASP A 176 -12.68 -10.99 28.60
CA ASP A 176 -13.73 -11.55 29.48
C ASP A 176 -13.79 -11.25 30.99
N LEU A 177 -13.03 -10.29 31.54
CA LEU A 177 -13.19 -9.90 32.96
C LEU A 177 -13.54 -8.43 33.25
N ASP A 178 -13.72 -7.57 32.24
CA ASP A 178 -13.60 -6.11 32.48
C ASP A 178 -14.90 -5.29 32.51
N GLU A 179 -16.09 -5.85 32.24
CA GLU A 179 -17.35 -5.07 32.34
C GLU A 179 -17.77 -4.87 33.80
N ASN A 180 -17.76 -5.94 34.60
CA ASN A 180 -18.02 -5.87 36.05
C ASN A 180 -16.96 -5.05 36.81
N ALA A 181 -15.70 -5.07 36.34
CA ALA A 181 -14.62 -4.29 36.94
C ALA A 181 -14.78 -2.79 36.62
N LEU A 182 -15.14 -2.43 35.38
CA LEU A 182 -15.44 -1.05 35.02
C LEU A 182 -16.68 -0.52 35.76
N GLU A 183 -17.76 -1.30 35.87
CA GLU A 183 -18.96 -0.88 36.61
C GLU A 183 -18.66 -0.60 38.09
N LYS A 184 -17.86 -1.47 38.72
CA LYS A 184 -17.41 -1.27 40.11
C LYS A 184 -16.55 -0.02 40.25
N ALA A 185 -15.60 0.20 39.35
CA ALA A 185 -14.73 1.38 39.36
C ALA A 185 -15.50 2.69 39.14
N ILE A 186 -16.52 2.69 38.27
CA ILE A 186 -17.40 3.85 38.05
C ILE A 186 -18.19 4.17 39.31
N LYS A 187 -18.69 3.15 40.03
CA LYS A 187 -19.44 3.32 41.27
C LYS A 187 -18.55 3.91 42.37
N GLU A 188 -17.37 3.33 42.59
CA GLU A 188 -16.40 3.81 43.60
C GLU A 188 -15.94 5.25 43.31
N GLN A 189 -15.67 5.57 42.04
CA GLN A 189 -15.28 6.92 41.64
C GLN A 189 -16.44 7.92 41.76
N GLY A 190 -17.69 7.48 41.53
CA GLY A 190 -18.89 8.28 41.74
C GLY A 190 -19.11 8.64 43.21
N ASP A 191 -18.91 7.67 44.10
CA ASP A 191 -19.02 7.87 45.54
C ASP A 191 -17.92 8.81 46.05
N LYS A 192 -16.67 8.69 45.56
CA LYS A 192 -15.58 9.62 45.88
C LYS A 192 -15.88 11.05 45.42
N VAL A 193 -16.31 11.25 44.17
CA VAL A 193 -16.70 12.56 43.65
C VAL A 193 -17.86 13.15 44.47
N ARG A 194 -18.82 12.33 44.88
CA ARG A 194 -19.97 12.75 45.69
C ARG A 194 -19.55 13.17 47.10
N ILE A 195 -18.68 12.39 47.74
CA ILE A 195 -18.12 12.71 49.06
C ILE A 195 -17.32 14.02 48.98
N LEU A 196 -16.39 14.13 48.03
CA LEU A 196 -15.54 15.32 47.86
C LEU A 196 -16.36 16.60 47.59
N LYS A 197 -17.46 16.49 46.84
CA LYS A 197 -18.40 17.62 46.64
C LYS A 197 -19.21 17.93 47.90
N SER A 198 -19.60 16.93 48.68
CA SER A 198 -20.36 17.13 49.93
C SER A 198 -19.53 17.62 51.11
N SER A 199 -18.22 17.34 51.10
CA SER A 199 -17.27 17.75 52.15
C SER A 199 -16.75 19.19 51.99
N GLY A 200 -17.25 19.95 51.01
CA GLY A 200 -16.91 21.36 50.83
C GLY A 200 -15.49 21.63 50.30
N VAL A 201 -14.84 20.62 49.72
CA VAL A 201 -13.46 20.71 49.21
C VAL A 201 -13.42 21.53 47.91
N ASP A 202 -12.35 22.30 47.72
CA ASP A 202 -12.16 23.20 46.59
C ASP A 202 -12.33 22.50 45.23
N LYS A 203 -12.89 23.23 44.26
CA LYS A 203 -13.19 22.74 42.91
C LYS A 203 -11.97 22.18 42.19
N SER A 204 -10.79 22.73 42.43
CA SER A 204 -9.53 22.22 41.88
C SER A 204 -9.22 20.77 42.26
N VAL A 205 -9.73 20.30 43.40
CA VAL A 205 -9.45 18.96 43.95
C VAL A 205 -10.42 17.91 43.43
N TRP A 206 -11.71 18.24 43.25
CA TRP A 206 -12.70 17.27 42.75
C TRP A 206 -12.90 17.27 41.23
N GLN A 207 -12.53 18.34 40.52
CA GLN A 207 -12.64 18.42 39.06
C GLN A 207 -11.87 17.31 38.32
N PRO A 208 -10.60 16.95 38.67
CA PRO A 208 -9.90 15.86 37.98
C PRO A 208 -10.60 14.50 38.19
N GLU A 209 -11.15 14.27 39.39
CA GLU A 209 -11.88 13.04 39.72
C GLU A 209 -13.18 12.90 38.89
N VAL A 210 -13.86 14.02 38.61
CA VAL A 210 -15.01 14.07 37.69
C VAL A 210 -14.60 13.73 36.26
N THR A 211 -13.45 14.24 35.79
CA THR A 211 -12.95 13.92 34.44
C THR A 211 -12.61 12.44 34.29
N THR A 212 -12.00 11.82 35.30
CA THR A 212 -11.80 10.36 35.33
C THR A 212 -13.11 9.59 35.31
N LEU A 213 -14.15 10.04 36.03
CA LEU A 213 -15.46 9.40 36.02
C LEU A 213 -16.14 9.47 34.65
N VAL A 214 -16.04 10.61 33.96
CA VAL A 214 -16.56 10.75 32.59
C VAL A 214 -15.81 9.84 31.61
N ASN A 215 -14.48 9.74 31.74
CA ASN A 215 -13.67 8.86 30.90
C ASN A 215 -13.98 7.38 31.13
N LEU A 216 -14.16 6.94 32.38
CA LEU A 216 -14.54 5.57 32.71
C LEU A 216 -15.93 5.21 32.15
N LYS A 217 -16.90 6.13 32.24
CA LYS A 217 -18.22 5.94 31.61
C LYS A 217 -18.14 5.83 30.09
N LYS A 218 -17.30 6.65 29.45
CA LYS A 218 -17.08 6.59 27.99
C LYS A 218 -16.43 5.26 27.56
N GLN A 219 -15.53 4.71 28.37
CA GLN A 219 -14.94 3.39 28.14
C GLN A 219 -15.97 2.26 28.28
N LEU A 220 -16.88 2.36 29.26
CA LEU A 220 -17.99 1.40 29.42
C LEU A 220 -18.99 1.50 28.25
N GLU A 221 -19.35 2.70 27.81
CA GLU A 221 -20.21 2.90 26.63
C GLU A 221 -19.58 2.34 25.34
N ALA A 222 -18.26 2.53 25.14
CA ALA A 222 -17.53 1.97 24.01
C ALA A 222 -17.49 0.43 24.05
N ALA A 223 -17.35 -0.16 25.24
CA ALA A 223 -17.44 -1.60 25.44
C ALA A 223 -18.87 -2.14 25.17
N GLN A 224 -19.91 -1.37 25.50
CA GLN A 224 -21.30 -1.74 25.28
C GLN A 224 -21.79 -1.55 23.83
N THR A 225 -21.29 -0.53 23.11
CA THR A 225 -21.64 -0.29 21.69
C THR A 225 -21.08 -1.36 20.76
N GLN A 226 -19.98 -2.03 21.13
CA GLN A 226 -19.50 -3.21 20.41
C GLN A 226 -20.42 -4.44 20.54
N LYS A 227 -21.35 -4.47 21.52
CA LYS A 227 -22.27 -5.60 21.77
C LYS A 227 -23.70 -5.41 21.24
N LYS A 228 -24.15 -4.20 20.85
CA LYS A 228 -25.52 -3.96 20.32
C LYS A 228 -25.49 -3.35 18.92
N GLY A 229 -25.66 -4.18 17.89
CA GLY A 229 -25.89 -3.70 16.52
C GLY A 229 -27.28 -3.06 16.37
N LYS A 230 -27.34 -1.85 15.81
CA LYS A 230 -28.49 -1.36 15.05
C LYS A 230 -28.14 -0.16 14.15
N VAL A 231 -28.59 -0.25 12.91
CA VAL A 231 -28.63 0.77 11.83
C VAL A 231 -29.45 1.99 12.27
N PRO A 232 -29.11 3.23 11.83
CA PRO A 232 -30.12 4.02 11.10
C PRO A 232 -29.57 5.00 10.01
N THR A 233 -30.25 4.93 8.85
CA THR A 233 -30.81 6.00 7.98
C THR A 233 -29.96 7.03 7.20
N GLU A 234 -30.41 7.23 5.96
CA GLU A 234 -29.94 8.12 4.89
C GLU A 234 -30.08 9.64 5.14
N GLY A 235 -29.07 10.39 4.64
CA GLY A 235 -29.16 11.74 4.05
C GLY A 235 -28.70 12.93 4.92
N PRO A 236 -28.13 14.04 4.36
CA PRO A 236 -27.86 14.39 2.96
C PRO A 236 -26.38 14.73 2.61
N ILE A 237 -26.16 14.91 1.32
CA ILE A 237 -24.93 15.14 0.54
C ILE A 237 -24.01 16.25 1.09
N ILE A 238 -22.70 15.96 1.22
CA ILE A 238 -21.63 16.97 1.11
C ILE A 238 -20.62 16.49 0.07
N GLN A 239 -20.50 17.27 -1.00
CA GLN A 239 -19.45 17.16 -2.01
C GLN A 239 -18.09 17.44 -1.37
N SER A 240 -17.10 16.59 -1.64
CA SER A 240 -15.70 17.02 -1.59
C SER A 240 -14.91 16.31 -2.70
N ASN A 241 -14.57 17.12 -3.70
CA ASN A 241 -13.46 16.85 -4.61
C ASN A 241 -12.17 16.76 -3.80
N ASN A 242 -11.53 15.58 -3.73
CA ASN A 242 -10.07 15.49 -3.83
C ASN A 242 -9.61 14.05 -4.04
N VAL A 243 -8.59 13.91 -4.89
CA VAL A 243 -8.02 12.67 -5.40
C VAL A 243 -7.06 12.08 -4.36
N ASN A 244 -7.34 10.89 -3.79
CA ASN A 244 -6.39 10.14 -2.96
C ASN A 244 -6.58 8.62 -3.14
N GLY A 245 -6.20 8.09 -4.31
CA GLY A 245 -6.33 6.66 -4.64
C GLY A 245 -5.50 5.67 -3.78
N PHE A 246 -4.81 6.13 -2.74
CA PHE A 246 -4.08 5.27 -1.79
C PHE A 246 -4.85 5.05 -0.48
N ASP A 247 -5.59 6.05 -0.01
CA ASP A 247 -6.45 5.91 1.16
C ASP A 247 -7.66 5.02 0.81
N ASP A 248 -8.20 5.16 -0.41
CA ASP A 248 -9.27 4.30 -0.92
C ASP A 248 -8.87 2.82 -0.98
N VAL A 249 -7.61 2.51 -1.32
CA VAL A 249 -7.12 1.13 -1.39
C VAL A 249 -7.03 0.51 0.00
N LYS A 250 -6.53 1.24 1.01
CA LYS A 250 -6.48 0.74 2.39
C LYS A 250 -7.86 0.51 2.98
N VAL A 251 -8.78 1.44 2.74
CA VAL A 251 -10.18 1.31 3.17
C VAL A 251 -10.84 0.09 2.50
N LEU A 252 -10.58 -0.13 1.20
CA LEU A 252 -11.08 -1.31 0.49
C LEU A 252 -10.46 -2.63 0.98
N GLU A 253 -9.17 -2.64 1.34
CA GLU A 253 -8.50 -3.82 1.91
C GLU A 253 -9.11 -4.22 3.25
N GLU A 254 -9.37 -3.24 4.12
CA GLU A 254 -10.01 -3.44 5.43
C GLU A 254 -11.46 -3.94 5.28
N GLU A 255 -12.23 -3.36 4.35
CA GLU A 255 -13.60 -3.78 4.05
C GLU A 255 -13.65 -5.22 3.49
N ILE A 256 -12.70 -5.61 2.65
CA ILE A 256 -12.59 -6.99 2.13
C ILE A 256 -12.27 -7.98 3.26
N GLN A 257 -11.42 -7.62 4.21
CA GLN A 257 -11.13 -8.46 5.37
C GLN A 257 -12.37 -8.65 6.24
N ASN A 258 -13.06 -7.55 6.57
CA ASN A 258 -14.28 -7.58 7.37
C ASN A 258 -15.39 -8.41 6.70
N GLN A 259 -15.60 -8.22 5.39
CA GLN A 259 -16.59 -8.98 4.63
C GLN A 259 -16.21 -10.46 4.50
N GLY A 260 -14.92 -10.78 4.39
CA GLY A 260 -14.42 -12.16 4.41
C GLY A 260 -14.66 -12.86 5.74
N LEU A 261 -14.44 -12.16 6.86
CA LEU A 261 -14.74 -12.66 8.20
C LEU A 261 -16.25 -12.90 8.40
N LEU A 262 -17.09 -12.01 7.88
CA LEU A 262 -18.55 -12.16 7.95
C LEU A 262 -19.03 -13.40 7.18
N VAL A 263 -18.56 -13.60 5.95
CA VAL A 263 -18.90 -14.79 5.15
C VAL A 263 -18.43 -16.07 5.83
N ARG A 264 -17.23 -16.06 6.43
CA ARG A 264 -16.68 -17.20 7.16
C ARG A 264 -17.53 -17.52 8.39
N LYS A 265 -17.91 -16.51 9.17
CA LYS A 265 -18.76 -16.64 10.36
C LYS A 265 -20.16 -17.18 10.02
N LEU A 266 -20.77 -16.71 8.93
CA LEU A 266 -22.08 -17.18 8.46
C LEU A 266 -22.03 -18.64 7.98
N LYS A 267 -20.94 -19.06 7.33
CA LYS A 267 -20.74 -20.46 6.93
C LYS A 267 -20.45 -21.37 8.13
N GLU A 268 -19.66 -20.91 9.09
CA GLU A 268 -19.34 -21.64 10.33
C GLU A 268 -20.56 -21.75 11.28
N SER A 269 -21.47 -20.77 11.26
CA SER A 269 -22.72 -20.81 12.04
C SER A 269 -23.82 -21.67 11.40
N GLY A 270 -23.55 -22.34 10.28
CA GLY A 270 -24.53 -23.18 9.57
C GLY A 270 -25.69 -22.41 8.93
N ALA A 271 -25.51 -21.11 8.63
CA ALA A 271 -26.57 -20.30 8.04
C ALA A 271 -26.97 -20.82 6.64
N PRO A 272 -28.27 -20.72 6.27
CA PRO A 272 -28.75 -21.10 4.94
C PRO A 272 -27.97 -20.43 3.80
N LYS A 273 -27.87 -21.11 2.66
CA LYS A 273 -27.21 -20.56 1.45
C LYS A 273 -27.79 -19.22 1.00
N ALA A 274 -29.08 -18.99 1.23
CA ALA A 274 -29.74 -17.72 0.95
C ALA A 274 -29.13 -16.53 1.71
N ASP A 275 -28.56 -16.76 2.90
CA ASP A 275 -28.09 -15.70 3.82
C ASP A 275 -26.60 -15.39 3.67
N TRP A 276 -25.77 -16.30 3.14
CA TRP A 276 -24.34 -16.06 2.91
C TRP A 276 -23.97 -15.81 1.44
N GLN A 277 -24.78 -16.29 0.49
CA GLN A 277 -24.51 -16.11 -0.95
C GLN A 277 -24.50 -14.63 -1.40
N PRO A 278 -25.39 -13.74 -0.92
CA PRO A 278 -25.31 -12.32 -1.27
C PRO A 278 -24.00 -11.67 -0.81
N GLN A 279 -23.49 -12.08 0.36
CA GLN A 279 -22.34 -11.53 1.04
C GLN A 279 -21.05 -11.98 0.36
N VAL A 280 -21.05 -13.17 -0.24
CA VAL A 280 -20.00 -13.64 -1.17
C VAL A 280 -19.98 -12.80 -2.45
N ASN A 281 -21.14 -12.43 -3.00
CA ASN A 281 -21.20 -11.57 -4.18
C ASN A 281 -20.67 -10.16 -3.88
N VAL A 282 -20.98 -9.61 -2.70
CA VAL A 282 -20.40 -8.35 -2.21
C VAL A 282 -18.88 -8.46 -2.05
N LEU A 283 -18.38 -9.56 -1.48
CA LEU A 283 -16.94 -9.80 -1.34
C LEU A 283 -16.23 -9.86 -2.71
N LEU A 284 -16.85 -10.51 -3.70
CA LEU A 284 -16.33 -10.57 -5.08
C LEU A 284 -16.34 -9.20 -5.74
N ALA A 285 -17.40 -8.40 -5.55
CA ALA A 285 -17.49 -7.05 -6.08
C ALA A 285 -16.43 -6.12 -5.46
N LEU A 286 -16.20 -6.21 -4.14
CA LEU A 286 -15.15 -5.44 -3.44
C LEU A 286 -13.76 -5.84 -3.92
N LYS A 287 -13.48 -7.14 -4.06
CA LYS A 287 -12.22 -7.63 -4.65
C LYS A 287 -12.05 -7.19 -6.10
N GLY A 288 -13.13 -7.10 -6.88
CA GLY A 288 -13.12 -6.55 -8.23
C GLY A 288 -12.78 -5.06 -8.26
N LYS A 289 -13.37 -4.27 -7.36
CA LYS A 289 -13.02 -2.84 -7.20
C LYS A 289 -11.57 -2.65 -6.78
N LEU A 290 -11.08 -3.47 -5.84
CA LEU A 290 -9.68 -3.47 -5.44
C LEU A 290 -8.78 -3.89 -6.61
N ALA A 291 -9.16 -4.90 -7.40
CA ALA A 291 -8.41 -5.33 -8.59
C ALA A 291 -8.29 -4.20 -9.64
N THR A 292 -9.37 -3.45 -9.89
CA THR A 292 -9.37 -2.28 -10.78
C THR A 292 -8.48 -1.15 -10.22
N LEU A 293 -8.50 -0.93 -8.91
CA LEU A 293 -7.72 0.12 -8.24
C LEU A 293 -6.24 -0.24 -8.01
N THR A 294 -5.89 -1.52 -7.87
CA THR A 294 -4.53 -2.03 -7.56
C THR A 294 -3.83 -2.69 -8.75
N GLY A 295 -4.58 -3.05 -9.81
CA GLY A 295 -4.05 -3.69 -11.02
C GLY A 295 -3.66 -5.16 -10.83
N GLN A 296 -4.05 -5.80 -9.72
CA GLN A 296 -3.88 -7.25 -9.50
C GLN A 296 -5.10 -8.03 -9.99
N PRO A 297 -4.93 -9.19 -10.66
CA PRO A 297 -6.06 -10.01 -11.09
C PRO A 297 -6.76 -10.67 -9.90
N LEU A 298 -8.10 -10.78 -9.99
CA LEU A 298 -8.92 -11.59 -9.09
C LEU A 298 -8.39 -13.04 -9.09
N ALA A 299 -7.94 -13.52 -7.93
CA ALA A 299 -7.59 -14.93 -7.78
C ALA A 299 -8.82 -15.80 -8.09
N PRO A 300 -8.68 -16.88 -8.88
CA PRO A 300 -9.80 -17.75 -9.19
C PRO A 300 -10.35 -18.41 -7.90
N PRO A 301 -11.66 -18.68 -7.83
CA PRO A 301 -12.23 -19.40 -6.70
C PRO A 301 -11.63 -20.81 -6.66
N GLY A 302 -10.90 -21.09 -5.58
CA GLY A 302 -10.52 -22.44 -5.17
C GLY A 302 -11.64 -23.11 -4.38
#